data_AF-A0A2N7DUE7-F1
#
_entry.id   AF-A0A2N7DUE7-F1
#
_cell.length_a   1.000
_cell.length_b   1.000
_cell.length_c   1.000
_cell.angle_alpha   90.00
_cell.angle_beta   90.00
_cell.angle_gamma   90.00
#
_symmetry.space_group_name_H-M   'P 1'
#
loop_
_entity.id
_entity.type
_entity.pdbx_description
1 polymer ?
#
loop_
_entity_poly.entity_id
_entity_poly.type
_entity_poly.pdbx_seq_one_letter_code
_entity_poly.pdbx_strand_id
1 'polypeptide(L)'
;MNQHIVIPTRSLGFEYDLELHNWHHKLKAFRVFEDKPKEPLDGGLGLSLNLISQCSSDREWQKSIPEQYLTKSAVFPEHQFQMLWLAANAEQAAQLLQTRFLLLVLICEEYPVDNNVALEICKLGQREILDRLGYDNGKGALKFIDKLSLDFERDIELQHVKKQLDVRFSRYKVFKHYPSVNLNALSIDQKYPFLTSTRLGKIIANEDKIKKGSLLAYLADTFTLGVNLGVNDPAKRIGELHSIDALVQLHQLWVDRQNDIRILKKRPEDADISYPKMIAGNEHIVAVNNYDELFEEGVKQKHCIAIYHRRIVLGEYCVFSMLTPQRVTIGIKILSKKPIIIQLDQIAGLRNALPENKTREIVYKWLEQEKQNINNIN
;
A
#
# COMPACT_ATOMS: atom_id res chain seq x y z
N MET A 1 48.16 14.28 -23.15
CA MET A 1 47.10 13.35 -22.76
C MET A 1 46.63 12.61 -24.00
N ASN A 2 46.46 11.28 -23.91
CA ASN A 2 45.88 10.51 -25.02
C ASN A 2 44.51 11.09 -25.38
N GLN A 3 44.29 11.29 -26.68
CA GLN A 3 43.05 11.86 -27.20
C GLN A 3 41.91 10.83 -27.15
N HIS A 4 42.25 9.54 -27.17
CA HIS A 4 41.34 8.41 -27.13
C HIS A 4 42.00 7.19 -26.49
N ILE A 5 41.17 6.22 -26.10
CA ILE A 5 41.56 4.86 -25.67
C ILE A 5 40.95 3.84 -26.63
N VAL A 6 41.57 2.67 -26.75
CA VAL A 6 41.03 1.54 -27.51
C VAL A 6 40.77 0.38 -26.55
N ILE A 7 39.55 -0.16 -26.58
CA ILE A 7 39.13 -1.31 -25.79
C ILE A 7 39.11 -2.53 -26.71
N PRO A 8 39.91 -3.58 -26.41
CA PRO A 8 40.07 -4.72 -27.29
C PRO A 8 38.89 -5.69 -27.19
N THR A 9 37.69 -5.25 -27.56
CA THR A 9 36.46 -6.05 -27.43
C THR A 9 36.47 -7.31 -28.31
N ARG A 10 37.34 -7.40 -29.32
CA ARG A 10 37.55 -8.68 -30.04
C ARG A 10 38.05 -9.80 -29.14
N SER A 11 38.86 -9.48 -28.13
CA SER A 11 39.30 -10.45 -27.12
C SER A 11 38.16 -10.99 -26.24
N LEU A 12 37.02 -10.31 -26.25
CA LEU A 12 35.79 -10.68 -25.55
C LEU A 12 34.75 -11.34 -26.48
N GLY A 13 35.11 -11.62 -27.73
CA GLY A 13 34.24 -12.30 -28.71
C GLY A 13 33.41 -11.38 -29.61
N PHE A 14 33.66 -10.07 -29.60
CA PHE A 14 33.03 -9.14 -30.55
C PHE A 14 33.78 -9.08 -31.89
N GLU A 15 33.13 -8.61 -32.96
CA GLU A 15 33.77 -8.44 -34.28
C GLU A 15 34.58 -7.13 -34.44
N TYR A 16 34.51 -6.25 -33.44
CA TYR A 16 35.14 -4.93 -33.47
C TYR A 16 35.82 -4.63 -32.13
N ASP A 17 36.71 -3.63 -32.14
CA ASP A 17 37.22 -2.94 -30.96
C ASP A 17 36.51 -1.60 -30.77
N LEU A 18 36.54 -1.03 -29.57
CA LEU A 18 35.93 0.28 -29.29
C LEU A 18 37.01 1.35 -29.15
N GLU A 19 36.95 2.39 -29.99
CA GLU A 19 37.76 3.60 -29.83
C GLU A 19 36.92 4.67 -29.10
N LEU A 20 37.36 5.11 -27.93
CA LEU A 20 36.65 6.08 -27.08
C LEU A 20 37.48 7.36 -26.91
N HIS A 21 36.95 8.48 -27.38
CA HIS A 21 37.58 9.79 -27.23
C HIS A 21 37.33 10.33 -25.82
N ASN A 22 38.22 11.19 -25.33
CA ASN A 22 38.09 11.78 -23.99
C ASN A 22 37.00 12.88 -23.93
N TRP A 23 36.69 13.35 -22.72
CA TRP A 23 35.63 14.34 -22.48
C TRP A 23 35.79 15.63 -23.30
N HIS A 24 37.01 16.14 -23.40
CA HIS A 24 37.32 17.36 -24.15
C HIS A 24 37.17 17.21 -25.67
N HIS A 25 37.11 15.97 -26.17
CA HIS A 25 36.84 15.63 -27.56
C HIS A 25 35.40 15.10 -27.75
N LYS A 26 34.48 15.54 -26.89
CA LYS A 26 33.04 15.27 -26.96
C LYS A 26 32.66 13.80 -26.79
N LEU A 27 33.51 13.00 -26.11
CA LEU A 27 33.28 11.57 -25.85
C LEU A 27 32.87 10.75 -27.09
N LYS A 28 33.33 11.11 -28.29
CA LYS A 28 33.02 10.34 -29.49
C LYS A 28 33.47 8.88 -29.34
N ALA A 29 32.65 7.96 -29.81
CA ALA A 29 32.99 6.54 -29.84
C ALA A 29 32.85 5.97 -31.25
N PHE A 30 33.71 5.01 -31.57
CA PHE A 30 33.70 4.32 -32.84
C PHE A 30 33.88 2.81 -32.66
N ARG A 31 33.19 2.03 -33.49
CA ARG A 31 33.50 0.61 -33.72
C ARG A 31 34.63 0.52 -34.74
N VAL A 32 35.69 -0.18 -34.38
CA VAL A 32 36.90 -0.36 -35.20
C VAL A 32 37.01 -1.82 -35.63
N PHE A 33 36.81 -2.04 -36.91
CA PHE A 33 36.91 -3.36 -37.55
C PHE A 33 38.31 -3.55 -38.17
N GLU A 34 38.70 -4.80 -38.45
CA GLU A 34 39.95 -5.09 -39.18
C GLU A 34 39.81 -4.75 -40.68
N ASP A 35 38.68 -5.16 -41.27
CA ASP A 35 38.50 -5.15 -42.73
C ASP A 35 37.44 -4.13 -43.21
N LYS A 36 36.89 -3.31 -42.32
CA LYS A 36 35.82 -2.35 -42.65
C LYS A 36 36.14 -0.95 -42.12
N PRO A 37 35.59 0.11 -42.73
CA PRO A 37 35.70 1.46 -42.20
C PRO A 37 35.20 1.55 -40.76
N LYS A 38 35.79 2.45 -39.98
CA LYS A 38 35.30 2.76 -38.64
C LYS A 38 33.88 3.31 -38.70
N GLU A 39 33.04 2.86 -37.79
CA GLU A 39 31.64 3.28 -37.70
C GLU A 39 31.42 4.07 -36.41
N PRO A 40 30.68 5.19 -36.42
CA PRO A 40 30.30 5.86 -35.18
C PRO A 40 29.45 4.93 -34.32
N LEU A 41 29.68 4.99 -33.01
CA LEU A 41 28.88 4.27 -32.03
C LEU A 41 27.77 5.21 -31.52
N ASP A 42 26.53 4.87 -31.85
CA ASP A 42 25.35 5.50 -31.28
C ASP A 42 24.79 4.69 -30.10
N GLY A 43 24.20 5.38 -29.12
CA GLY A 43 23.61 4.75 -27.96
C GLY A 43 24.58 4.36 -26.85
N GLY A 44 24.28 3.24 -26.18
CA GLY A 44 25.12 2.64 -25.15
C GLY A 44 26.32 1.86 -25.70
N LEU A 45 27.31 1.61 -24.83
CA LEU A 45 28.52 0.86 -25.18
C LEU A 45 28.31 -0.65 -25.31
N GLY A 46 27.20 -1.17 -24.78
CA GLY A 46 27.02 -2.61 -24.57
C GLY A 46 27.93 -3.19 -23.47
N LEU A 47 28.77 -2.37 -22.84
CA LEU A 47 29.68 -2.72 -21.74
C LEU A 47 29.61 -1.62 -20.67
N SER A 48 29.76 -2.01 -19.40
CA SER A 48 29.79 -1.03 -18.32
C SER A 48 31.09 -0.21 -18.35
N LEU A 49 31.04 1.08 -17.97
CA LEU A 49 32.24 1.90 -17.84
C LEU A 49 33.24 1.34 -16.82
N ASN A 50 32.75 0.59 -15.83
CA ASN A 50 33.59 -0.11 -14.87
C ASN A 50 34.43 -1.22 -15.51
N LEU A 51 33.94 -1.88 -16.55
CA LEU A 51 34.71 -2.87 -17.29
C LEU A 51 35.80 -2.20 -18.14
N ILE A 52 35.49 -1.03 -18.71
CA ILE A 52 36.42 -0.23 -19.52
C ILE A 52 37.62 0.24 -18.71
N SER A 53 37.42 0.64 -17.46
CA SER A 53 38.51 1.04 -16.56
C SER A 53 39.39 -0.13 -16.10
N GLN A 54 38.94 -1.38 -16.26
CA GLN A 54 39.73 -2.59 -16.02
C GLN A 54 40.50 -3.03 -17.26
N CYS A 55 39.92 -2.88 -18.45
CA CYS A 55 40.53 -3.26 -19.73
C CYS A 55 41.55 -2.24 -20.25
N SER A 56 41.44 -0.97 -19.86
CA SER A 56 42.37 0.08 -20.25
C SER A 56 43.35 0.40 -19.12
N SER A 57 44.66 0.40 -19.42
CA SER A 57 45.69 0.89 -18.51
C SER A 57 45.63 2.41 -18.29
N ASP A 58 44.83 3.11 -19.10
CA ASP A 58 44.76 4.56 -19.16
C ASP A 58 43.63 5.11 -18.29
N ARG A 59 43.91 5.27 -16.99
CA ARG A 59 43.01 5.94 -16.05
C ARG A 59 42.82 7.44 -16.36
N GLU A 60 43.60 8.03 -17.27
CA GLU A 60 43.47 9.45 -17.62
C GLU A 60 42.21 9.73 -18.45
N TRP A 61 41.75 8.77 -19.25
CA TRP A 61 40.50 8.92 -19.99
C TRP A 61 39.31 9.14 -19.05
N GLN A 62 39.16 8.29 -18.03
CA GLN A 62 38.07 8.42 -17.08
C GLN A 62 38.17 9.70 -16.25
N LYS A 63 39.39 10.11 -15.87
CA LYS A 63 39.64 11.39 -15.16
C LYS A 63 39.28 12.61 -15.99
N SER A 64 39.22 12.52 -17.33
CA SER A 64 38.78 13.63 -18.17
C SER A 64 37.30 13.95 -17.99
N ILE A 65 36.49 12.97 -17.55
CA ILE A 65 35.05 13.10 -17.35
C ILE A 65 34.81 13.74 -15.97
N PRO A 66 34.00 14.80 -15.86
CA PRO A 66 33.67 15.39 -14.56
C PRO A 66 33.06 14.36 -13.60
N GLU A 67 33.64 14.22 -12.42
CA GLU A 67 33.25 13.21 -11.41
C GLU A 67 31.76 13.27 -11.06
N GLN A 68 31.21 14.48 -10.94
CA GLN A 68 29.78 14.67 -10.68
C GLN A 68 28.86 14.04 -11.74
N TYR A 69 29.30 13.94 -13.00
CA TYR A 69 28.54 13.32 -14.08
C TYR A 69 28.70 11.81 -14.06
N LEU A 70 29.90 11.30 -13.76
CA LEU A 70 30.14 9.88 -13.56
C LEU A 70 29.24 9.33 -12.44
N THR A 71 29.25 9.97 -11.28
CA THR A 71 28.48 9.53 -10.10
C THR A 71 26.98 9.52 -10.37
N LYS A 72 26.42 10.56 -11.00
CA LYS A 72 24.97 10.62 -11.30
C LYS A 72 24.51 9.64 -12.36
N SER A 73 25.34 9.40 -13.38
CA SER A 73 25.02 8.50 -14.48
C SER A 73 25.27 7.02 -14.15
N ALA A 74 26.14 6.72 -13.17
CA ALA A 74 26.47 5.35 -12.75
C ALA A 74 25.27 4.54 -12.25
N VAL A 75 24.20 5.23 -11.84
CA VAL A 75 22.93 4.63 -11.42
C VAL A 75 22.21 3.89 -12.56
N PHE A 76 22.49 4.25 -13.81
CA PHE A 76 21.93 3.61 -15.01
C PHE A 76 23.06 3.12 -15.94
N PRO A 77 23.76 2.02 -15.61
CA PRO A 77 24.94 1.55 -16.34
C PRO A 77 24.73 1.34 -17.84
N GLU A 78 23.54 0.88 -18.23
CA GLU A 78 23.13 0.62 -19.61
C GLU A 78 23.03 1.90 -20.45
N HIS A 79 22.64 3.01 -19.82
CA HIS A 79 22.50 4.32 -20.46
C HIS A 79 23.67 5.27 -20.15
N GLN A 80 24.58 4.87 -19.24
CA GLN A 80 25.60 5.73 -18.66
C GLN A 80 26.43 6.44 -19.71
N PHE A 81 26.94 5.69 -20.70
CA PHE A 81 27.75 6.28 -21.75
C PHE A 81 26.97 7.25 -22.63
N GLN A 82 25.75 6.90 -23.03
CA GLN A 82 24.91 7.78 -23.84
C GLN A 82 24.59 9.07 -23.09
N MET A 83 24.27 8.99 -21.79
CA MET A 83 24.03 10.16 -20.95
C MET A 83 25.25 11.09 -20.88
N LEU A 84 26.44 10.52 -20.73
CA LEU A 84 27.70 11.27 -20.72
C LEU A 84 28.01 11.87 -22.09
N TRP A 85 27.79 11.12 -23.17
CA TRP A 85 27.95 11.59 -24.54
C TRP A 85 27.03 12.80 -24.80
N LEU A 86 25.75 12.70 -24.44
CA LEU A 86 24.80 13.80 -24.58
C LEU A 86 25.27 15.03 -23.78
N ALA A 87 25.70 14.84 -22.53
CA ALA A 87 26.21 15.93 -21.70
C ALA A 87 27.52 16.56 -22.22
N ALA A 88 28.37 15.80 -22.90
CA ALA A 88 29.58 16.31 -23.54
C ALA A 88 29.29 17.08 -24.85
N ASN A 89 28.12 16.86 -25.47
CA ASN A 89 27.74 17.42 -26.76
C ASN A 89 26.67 18.51 -26.69
N ALA A 90 25.94 18.64 -25.58
CA ALA A 90 24.96 19.70 -25.35
C ALA A 90 24.95 20.19 -23.90
N GLU A 91 25.01 21.50 -23.71
CA GLU A 91 24.92 22.14 -22.39
C GLU A 91 23.58 21.84 -21.71
N GLN A 92 22.49 21.78 -22.48
CA GLN A 92 21.16 21.43 -21.99
C GLN A 92 21.13 20.02 -21.41
N ALA A 93 21.78 19.04 -22.07
CA ALA A 93 21.89 17.68 -21.56
C ALA A 93 22.75 17.62 -20.28
N ALA A 94 23.84 18.39 -20.22
CA ALA A 94 24.64 18.53 -19.00
C ALA A 94 23.81 19.11 -17.84
N GLN A 95 22.98 20.12 -18.10
CA GLN A 95 22.07 20.70 -17.12
C GLN A 95 21.00 19.70 -16.67
N LEU A 96 20.43 18.91 -17.59
CA LEU A 96 19.49 17.83 -17.24
C LEU A 96 20.15 16.81 -16.32
N LEU A 97 21.35 16.33 -16.67
CA LEU A 97 22.12 15.40 -15.84
C LEU A 97 22.38 15.95 -14.44
N GLN A 98 22.57 17.27 -14.29
CA GLN A 98 22.74 17.88 -12.98
C GLN A 98 21.42 18.03 -12.20
N THR A 99 20.36 18.49 -12.85
CA THR A 99 19.16 18.97 -12.14
C THR A 99 18.02 17.96 -12.09
N ARG A 100 17.78 17.25 -13.20
CA ARG A 100 16.70 16.27 -13.35
C ARG A 100 17.16 15.14 -14.26
N PHE A 101 18.17 14.40 -13.81
CA PHE A 101 18.84 13.35 -14.62
C PHE A 101 17.87 12.29 -15.14
N LEU A 102 16.76 12.05 -14.44
CA LEU A 102 15.70 11.15 -14.89
C LEU A 102 15.12 11.54 -16.25
N LEU A 103 15.01 12.84 -16.58
CA LEU A 103 14.57 13.23 -17.92
C LEU A 103 15.58 12.76 -18.99
N LEU A 104 16.87 12.81 -18.69
CA LEU A 104 17.92 12.33 -19.59
C LEU A 104 17.85 10.80 -19.74
N VAL A 105 17.60 10.08 -18.64
CA VAL A 105 17.38 8.62 -18.65
C VAL A 105 16.18 8.26 -19.53
N LEU A 106 15.07 8.98 -19.40
CA LEU A 106 13.87 8.74 -20.22
C LEU A 106 14.11 9.02 -21.71
N ILE A 107 14.99 9.96 -22.06
CA ILE A 107 15.42 10.20 -23.45
C ILE A 107 16.22 9.00 -23.95
N CYS A 108 17.19 8.51 -23.18
CA CYS A 108 18.01 7.35 -23.56
C CYS A 108 17.16 6.07 -23.70
N GLU A 109 16.16 5.86 -22.84
CA GLU A 109 15.20 4.75 -22.93
C GLU A 109 14.39 4.76 -24.24
N GLU A 110 13.99 5.94 -24.71
CA GLU A 110 13.17 6.08 -25.93
C GLU A 110 14.03 6.05 -27.19
N TYR A 111 15.25 6.57 -27.13
CA TYR A 111 16.18 6.67 -28.26
C TYR A 111 17.52 5.98 -27.96
N PRO A 112 17.55 4.66 -27.69
CA PRO A 112 18.73 3.96 -27.19
C PRO A 112 19.84 3.79 -28.24
N VAL A 113 19.56 4.06 -29.51
CA VAL A 113 20.50 3.86 -30.64
C VAL A 113 20.55 5.05 -31.61
N ASP A 114 19.96 6.19 -31.26
CA ASP A 114 19.99 7.39 -32.10
C ASP A 114 20.37 8.62 -31.25
N ASN A 115 21.69 8.84 -31.17
CA ASN A 115 22.26 9.94 -30.38
C ASN A 115 21.88 11.30 -30.94
N ASN A 116 21.67 11.43 -32.25
CA ASN A 116 21.33 12.71 -32.87
C ASN A 116 19.91 13.10 -32.50
N VAL A 117 18.95 12.18 -32.60
CA VAL A 117 17.58 12.45 -32.16
C VAL A 117 17.56 12.73 -30.66
N ALA A 118 18.21 11.90 -29.84
CA ALA A 118 18.31 12.14 -28.39
C ALA A 118 18.88 13.53 -28.06
N LEU A 119 19.90 13.98 -28.81
CA LEU A 119 20.52 15.31 -28.65
C LEU A 119 19.54 16.44 -29.00
N GLU A 120 18.75 16.32 -30.06
CA GLU A 120 17.73 17.30 -30.41
C GLU A 120 16.63 17.37 -29.34
N ILE A 121 16.23 16.24 -28.76
CA ILE A 121 15.26 16.21 -27.65
C ILE A 121 15.81 16.93 -26.42
N CYS A 122 17.09 16.74 -26.08
CA CYS A 122 17.73 17.42 -24.96
C CYS A 122 17.68 18.96 -25.06
N LYS A 123 17.52 19.52 -26.27
CA LYS A 123 17.45 20.98 -26.49
C LYS A 123 16.06 21.56 -26.22
N LEU A 124 15.03 20.71 -26.08
CA LEU A 124 13.66 21.15 -25.81
C LEU A 124 13.49 21.62 -24.36
N GLY A 125 12.44 22.39 -24.09
CA GLY A 125 12.03 22.68 -22.73
C GLY A 125 11.62 21.41 -21.98
N GLN A 126 11.89 21.29 -20.68
CA GLN A 126 11.68 20.04 -19.93
C GLN A 126 10.25 19.48 -19.96
N ARG A 127 9.24 20.33 -20.12
CA ARG A 127 7.84 19.88 -20.31
C ARG A 127 7.59 19.38 -21.73
N GLU A 128 8.22 19.99 -22.72
CA GLU A 128 8.18 19.54 -24.12
C GLU A 128 8.92 18.22 -24.28
N ILE A 129 10.00 17.99 -23.52
CA ILE A 129 10.65 16.67 -23.41
C ILE A 129 9.63 15.62 -22.95
N LEU A 130 8.93 15.86 -21.83
CA LEU A 130 7.91 14.92 -21.34
C LEU A 130 6.81 14.67 -22.38
N ASP A 131 6.32 15.73 -23.02
CA ASP A 131 5.30 15.64 -24.07
C ASP A 131 5.76 14.78 -25.25
N ARG A 132 6.98 15.04 -25.73
CA ARG A 132 7.59 14.33 -26.87
C ARG A 132 7.89 12.86 -26.58
N LEU A 133 8.07 12.52 -25.30
CA LEU A 133 8.23 11.15 -24.80
C LEU A 133 6.89 10.49 -24.41
N GLY A 134 5.74 11.15 -24.62
CA GLY A 134 4.42 10.58 -24.37
C GLY A 134 3.96 10.60 -22.90
N TYR A 135 4.60 11.41 -22.05
CA TYR A 135 4.26 11.58 -20.64
C TYR A 135 3.45 12.87 -20.38
N ASP A 136 2.80 12.95 -19.22
CA ASP A 136 2.13 14.16 -18.77
C ASP A 136 3.13 15.34 -18.66
N ASN A 137 2.91 16.39 -19.44
CA ASN A 137 3.79 17.56 -19.54
C ASN A 137 3.50 18.67 -18.50
N GLY A 138 2.66 18.38 -17.49
CA GLY A 138 2.24 19.34 -16.50
C GLY A 138 3.39 19.76 -15.55
N LYS A 139 3.28 20.97 -14.98
CA LYS A 139 4.20 21.40 -13.89
C LYS A 139 4.19 20.42 -12.70
N GLY A 140 3.10 19.69 -12.50
CA GLY A 140 2.97 18.67 -11.47
C GLY A 140 3.87 17.45 -11.71
N ALA A 141 4.08 17.05 -12.96
CA ALA A 141 4.92 15.92 -13.32
C ALA A 141 6.39 16.20 -12.98
N LEU A 142 6.90 17.39 -13.35
CA LEU A 142 8.25 17.82 -12.94
C LEU A 142 8.41 17.91 -11.43
N LYS A 143 7.41 18.47 -10.72
CA LYS A 143 7.42 18.49 -9.24
C LYS A 143 7.36 17.10 -8.61
N PHE A 144 6.78 16.13 -9.28
CA PHE A 144 6.79 14.74 -8.82
C PHE A 144 8.17 14.14 -8.98
N ILE A 145 8.82 14.33 -10.14
CA ILE A 145 10.21 13.92 -10.37
C ILE A 145 11.13 14.51 -9.30
N ASP A 146 10.96 15.80 -8.96
CA ASP A 146 11.75 16.47 -7.92
C ASP A 146 11.58 15.87 -6.51
N LYS A 147 10.49 15.14 -6.26
CA LYS A 147 10.21 14.51 -4.96
C LYS A 147 10.74 13.09 -4.86
N LEU A 148 11.18 12.48 -5.96
CA LEU A 148 11.63 11.09 -5.95
C LEU A 148 12.87 10.95 -5.07
N SER A 149 12.81 10.00 -4.14
CA SER A 149 13.92 9.59 -3.27
C SER A 149 14.16 8.11 -3.52
N LEU A 150 14.79 7.84 -4.66
CA LEU A 150 15.02 6.53 -5.25
C LEU A 150 16.52 6.37 -5.49
N ASP A 151 17.02 5.15 -5.28
CA ASP A 151 18.41 4.79 -5.59
C ASP A 151 18.53 4.13 -6.99
N PHE A 152 17.40 3.71 -7.57
CA PHE A 152 17.30 2.97 -8.83
C PHE A 152 18.20 1.73 -8.89
N GLU A 153 18.54 1.13 -7.74
CA GLU A 153 19.26 -0.15 -7.70
C GLU A 153 18.42 -1.31 -8.27
N ARG A 154 17.13 -1.08 -8.51
CA ARG A 154 16.19 -2.08 -9.03
C ARG A 154 15.52 -1.54 -10.29
N ASP A 155 15.58 -2.32 -11.36
CA ASP A 155 14.94 -2.00 -12.65
C ASP A 155 13.45 -1.64 -12.52
N ILE A 156 12.79 -2.18 -11.49
CA ILE A 156 11.37 -1.94 -11.24
C ILE A 156 11.07 -0.49 -10.83
N GLU A 157 12.03 0.26 -10.28
CA GLU A 157 11.81 1.64 -9.82
C GLU A 157 11.49 2.57 -10.99
N LEU A 158 12.29 2.52 -12.05
CA LEU A 158 12.05 3.31 -13.26
C LEU A 158 10.70 2.97 -13.90
N GLN A 159 10.35 1.68 -13.94
CA GLN A 159 9.05 1.22 -14.45
C GLN A 159 7.87 1.76 -13.63
N HIS A 160 8.01 1.85 -12.30
CA HIS A 160 7.00 2.51 -11.47
C HIS A 160 6.89 3.99 -11.80
N VAL A 161 8.01 4.70 -11.95
CA VAL A 161 8.00 6.12 -12.28
C VAL A 161 7.35 6.39 -13.64
N LYS A 162 7.69 5.62 -14.68
CA LYS A 162 7.06 5.70 -16.02
C LYS A 162 5.54 5.54 -15.94
N LYS A 163 5.05 4.55 -15.17
CA LYS A 163 3.61 4.34 -14.95
C LYS A 163 2.93 5.51 -14.25
N GLN A 164 3.63 6.18 -13.32
CA GLN A 164 3.08 7.35 -12.62
C GLN A 164 2.96 8.56 -13.54
N LEU A 165 3.91 8.73 -14.47
CA LEU A 165 3.98 9.84 -15.44
C LEU A 165 3.09 9.66 -16.67
N ASP A 166 2.58 8.44 -16.92
CA ASP A 166 1.72 8.12 -18.05
C ASP A 166 0.55 9.11 -18.19
N VAL A 167 0.45 9.74 -19.36
CA VAL A 167 -0.53 10.81 -19.65
C VAL A 167 -1.98 10.38 -19.49
N ARG A 168 -2.28 9.09 -19.67
CA ARG A 168 -3.65 8.56 -19.59
C ARG A 168 -4.19 8.55 -18.17
N PHE A 169 -3.30 8.40 -17.20
CA PHE A 169 -3.67 8.23 -15.79
C PHE A 169 -3.20 9.40 -14.93
N SER A 170 -2.08 10.03 -15.28
CA SER A 170 -1.38 11.05 -14.49
C SER A 170 -1.31 10.70 -13.00
N ARG A 171 -1.05 9.43 -12.68
CA ARG A 171 -1.26 8.88 -11.34
C ARG A 171 -0.39 9.59 -10.29
N TYR A 172 0.75 10.16 -10.71
CA TYR A 172 1.63 10.98 -9.88
C TYR A 172 0.91 12.07 -9.06
N LYS A 173 -0.25 12.55 -9.52
CA LYS A 173 -1.06 13.60 -8.86
C LYS A 173 -1.46 13.21 -7.43
N VAL A 174 -1.59 11.92 -7.10
CA VAL A 174 -1.91 11.49 -5.72
C VAL A 174 -0.78 11.76 -4.72
N PHE A 175 0.45 11.89 -5.20
CA PHE A 175 1.63 12.21 -4.38
C PHE A 175 1.81 13.72 -4.16
N LYS A 176 0.83 14.56 -4.55
CA LYS A 176 0.92 16.03 -4.41
C LYS A 176 1.30 16.48 -2.99
N HIS A 177 0.81 15.79 -1.97
CA HIS A 177 1.05 16.11 -0.56
C HIS A 177 2.17 15.30 0.10
N TYR A 178 2.94 14.53 -0.69
CA TYR A 178 4.14 13.87 -0.17
C TYR A 178 5.31 14.86 -0.16
N PRO A 179 6.10 14.93 0.92
CA PRO A 179 7.34 15.69 0.93
C PRO A 179 8.42 15.02 0.08
N SER A 180 8.44 13.69 0.08
CA SER A 180 9.34 12.83 -0.69
C SER A 180 8.60 11.54 -1.08
N VAL A 181 8.93 10.98 -2.24
CA VAL A 181 8.33 9.76 -2.79
C VAL A 181 9.42 8.70 -2.96
N ASN A 182 9.44 7.73 -2.07
CA ASN A 182 10.35 6.59 -2.11
C ASN A 182 9.71 5.38 -2.81
N LEU A 183 10.49 4.31 -3.03
CA LEU A 183 9.98 3.07 -3.63
C LEU A 183 8.80 2.49 -2.83
N ASN A 184 8.80 2.67 -1.51
CA ASN A 184 7.74 2.15 -0.68
C ASN A 184 6.39 2.80 -0.97
N ALA A 185 6.37 4.13 -1.15
CA ALA A 185 5.18 4.89 -1.52
C ALA A 185 4.66 4.47 -2.90
N LEU A 186 5.55 4.30 -3.88
CA LEU A 186 5.19 3.79 -5.23
C LEU A 186 4.61 2.37 -5.17
N SER A 187 5.21 1.49 -4.36
CA SER A 187 4.75 0.11 -4.18
C SER A 187 3.36 0.03 -3.55
N ILE A 188 3.08 0.91 -2.58
CA ILE A 188 1.75 0.99 -1.93
C ILE A 188 0.72 1.45 -2.95
N ASP A 189 1.03 2.47 -3.76
CA ASP A 189 0.10 2.94 -4.78
C ASP A 189 -0.22 1.86 -5.81
N GLN A 190 0.76 1.05 -6.19
CA GLN A 190 0.53 -0.05 -7.13
C GLN A 190 -0.35 -1.16 -6.55
N LYS A 191 -0.15 -1.55 -5.29
CA LYS A 191 -0.86 -2.68 -4.67
C LYS A 191 -2.19 -2.27 -4.02
N TYR A 192 -2.21 -1.11 -3.40
CA TYR A 192 -3.33 -0.56 -2.63
C TYR A 192 -3.54 0.93 -2.94
N PRO A 193 -3.99 1.28 -4.18
CA PRO A 193 -4.14 2.68 -4.61
C PRO A 193 -5.04 3.55 -3.71
N PHE A 194 -5.97 2.92 -2.98
CA PHE A 194 -6.87 3.61 -2.05
C PHE A 194 -6.16 4.12 -0.78
N LEU A 195 -4.96 3.64 -0.49
CA LEU A 195 -4.16 4.08 0.67
C LEU A 195 -3.21 5.22 0.36
N THR A 196 -2.89 5.48 -0.91
CA THR A 196 -1.79 6.37 -1.28
C THR A 196 -1.91 7.77 -0.67
N SER A 197 -3.11 8.35 -0.61
CA SER A 197 -3.28 9.68 -0.01
C SER A 197 -3.61 9.66 1.48
N THR A 198 -3.77 8.48 2.09
CA THR A 198 -4.26 8.34 3.47
C THR A 198 -3.14 8.45 4.49
N ARG A 199 -3.51 8.73 5.75
CA ARG A 199 -2.54 8.81 6.84
C ARG A 199 -1.90 7.44 7.11
N LEU A 200 -2.71 6.37 7.12
CA LEU A 200 -2.20 5.01 7.25
C LEU A 200 -1.23 4.65 6.11
N GLY A 201 -1.58 4.93 4.85
CA GLY A 201 -0.70 4.62 3.71
C GLY A 201 0.65 5.34 3.78
N LYS A 202 0.65 6.61 4.22
CA LYS A 202 1.90 7.37 4.46
C LYS A 202 2.74 6.79 5.58
N ILE A 203 2.13 6.31 6.67
CA ILE A 203 2.85 5.63 7.75
C ILE A 203 3.51 4.37 7.21
N ILE A 204 2.75 3.49 6.54
CA ILE A 204 3.27 2.23 5.97
C ILE A 204 4.37 2.50 4.93
N ALA A 205 4.28 3.60 4.16
CA ALA A 205 5.29 3.98 3.16
C ALA A 205 6.65 4.32 3.80
N ASN A 206 6.66 4.78 5.05
CA ASN A 206 7.85 5.23 5.76
C ASN A 206 8.41 4.20 6.75
N GLU A 207 7.80 3.02 6.84
CA GLU A 207 8.28 1.93 7.70
C GLU A 207 9.48 1.19 7.10
N ASP A 208 10.30 0.59 7.98
CA ASP A 208 11.43 -0.27 7.61
C ASP A 208 10.96 -1.47 6.79
N LYS A 209 11.81 -1.95 5.86
CA LYS A 209 11.47 -3.01 4.89
C LYS A 209 10.89 -4.28 5.53
N ILE A 210 11.44 -4.72 6.66
CA ILE A 210 11.00 -5.92 7.38
C ILE A 210 9.59 -5.73 7.97
N LYS A 211 9.39 -4.62 8.70
CA LYS A 211 8.08 -4.28 9.31
C LYS A 211 7.02 -4.01 8.25
N LYS A 212 7.40 -3.40 7.13
CA LYS A 212 6.51 -3.19 5.99
C LYS A 212 5.97 -4.51 5.43
N GLY A 213 6.82 -5.54 5.29
CA GLY A 213 6.40 -6.83 4.76
C GLY A 213 5.29 -7.47 5.59
N SER A 214 5.46 -7.51 6.92
CA SER A 214 4.43 -8.02 7.83
C SER A 214 3.20 -7.14 7.86
N LEU A 215 3.34 -5.81 7.85
CA LEU A 215 2.22 -4.87 7.81
C LEU A 215 1.38 -4.99 6.53
N LEU A 216 2.00 -5.18 5.36
CA LEU A 216 1.27 -5.37 4.12
C LEU A 216 0.53 -6.71 4.08
N ALA A 217 1.10 -7.76 4.65
CA ALA A 217 0.42 -9.05 4.81
C ALA A 217 -0.78 -8.92 5.77
N TYR A 218 -0.58 -8.23 6.90
CA TYR A 218 -1.64 -7.95 7.86
C TYR A 218 -2.78 -7.13 7.24
N LEU A 219 -2.45 -6.10 6.46
CA LEU A 219 -3.42 -5.28 5.74
C LEU A 219 -4.21 -6.09 4.70
N ALA A 220 -3.53 -6.98 3.96
CA ALA A 220 -4.17 -7.88 3.00
C ALA A 220 -5.17 -8.82 3.69
N ASP A 221 -4.77 -9.36 4.86
CA ASP A 221 -5.61 -10.23 5.68
C ASP A 221 -6.82 -9.46 6.22
N THR A 222 -6.62 -8.25 6.78
CA THR A 222 -7.72 -7.37 7.22
C THR A 222 -8.69 -7.10 6.07
N PHE A 223 -8.18 -6.73 4.89
CA PHE A 223 -9.03 -6.47 3.73
C PHE A 223 -9.86 -7.70 3.33
N THR A 224 -9.22 -8.87 3.24
CA THR A 224 -9.87 -10.15 2.92
C THR A 224 -10.96 -10.50 3.93
N LEU A 225 -10.68 -10.27 5.22
CA LEU A 225 -11.65 -10.47 6.30
C LEU A 225 -12.87 -9.56 6.16
N GLY A 226 -12.67 -8.27 5.84
CA GLY A 226 -13.75 -7.33 5.57
C GLY A 226 -14.64 -7.75 4.38
N VAL A 227 -14.02 -8.22 3.30
CA VAL A 227 -14.74 -8.78 2.14
C VAL A 227 -15.56 -10.00 2.54
N ASN A 228 -14.96 -10.95 3.25
CA ASN A 228 -15.64 -12.18 3.70
C ASN A 228 -16.81 -11.92 4.64
N LEU A 229 -16.75 -10.84 5.42
CA LEU A 229 -17.82 -10.40 6.32
C LEU A 229 -18.93 -9.61 5.60
N GLY A 230 -18.78 -9.31 4.31
CA GLY A 230 -19.69 -8.45 3.57
C GLY A 230 -19.72 -7.02 4.11
N VAL A 231 -18.59 -6.51 4.63
CA VAL A 231 -18.49 -5.12 5.05
C VAL A 231 -18.66 -4.23 3.82
N ASN A 232 -19.55 -3.23 3.91
CA ASN A 232 -19.70 -2.23 2.87
C ASN A 232 -18.38 -1.44 2.72
N ASP A 233 -17.76 -1.55 1.55
CA ASP A 233 -16.52 -0.88 1.16
C ASP A 233 -15.38 -1.02 2.20
N PRO A 234 -14.75 -2.21 2.29
CA PRO A 234 -13.65 -2.45 3.21
C PRO A 234 -12.43 -1.56 2.93
N ALA A 235 -12.19 -1.22 1.65
CA ALA A 235 -11.10 -0.35 1.24
C ALA A 235 -11.23 1.03 1.87
N LYS A 236 -12.42 1.64 1.77
CA LYS A 236 -12.70 2.94 2.40
C LYS A 236 -12.51 2.91 3.91
N ARG A 237 -13.03 1.89 4.59
CA ARG A 237 -12.89 1.76 6.05
C ARG A 237 -11.43 1.69 6.50
N ILE A 238 -10.60 0.92 5.79
CA ILE A 238 -9.16 0.83 6.07
C ILE A 238 -8.47 2.15 5.71
N GLY A 239 -8.88 2.80 4.61
CA GLY A 239 -8.32 4.09 4.18
C GLY A 239 -8.58 5.25 5.15
N GLU A 240 -9.64 5.19 5.95
CA GLU A 240 -9.97 6.19 6.96
C GLU A 240 -9.12 6.05 8.25
N LEU A 241 -8.37 4.96 8.41
CA LEU A 241 -7.54 4.74 9.59
C LEU A 241 -6.34 5.70 9.65
N HIS A 242 -5.91 6.00 10.87
CA HIS A 242 -4.89 7.01 11.15
C HIS A 242 -3.62 6.46 11.82
N SER A 243 -3.61 5.18 12.20
CA SER A 243 -2.49 4.51 12.85
C SER A 243 -2.50 3.00 12.57
N ILE A 244 -1.36 2.36 12.82
CA ILE A 244 -1.24 0.89 12.77
C ILE A 244 -2.09 0.25 13.87
N ASP A 245 -2.14 0.82 15.08
CA ASP A 245 -2.97 0.31 16.17
C ASP A 245 -4.46 0.29 15.81
N ALA A 246 -4.94 1.31 15.07
CA ALA A 246 -6.32 1.34 14.60
C ALA A 246 -6.60 0.23 13.57
N LEU A 247 -5.61 -0.15 12.76
CA LEU A 247 -5.71 -1.30 11.86
C LEU A 247 -5.78 -2.61 12.65
N VAL A 248 -4.96 -2.76 13.70
CA VAL A 248 -4.98 -3.92 14.59
C VAL A 248 -6.34 -4.07 15.28
N GLN A 249 -6.88 -2.97 15.83
CA GLN A 249 -8.20 -2.97 16.46
C GLN A 249 -9.32 -3.31 15.48
N LEU A 250 -9.26 -2.78 14.24
CA LEU A 250 -10.25 -3.10 13.22
C LEU A 250 -10.19 -4.57 12.81
N HIS A 251 -8.99 -5.11 12.64
CA HIS A 251 -8.78 -6.53 12.33
C HIS A 251 -9.34 -7.42 13.43
N GLN A 252 -8.99 -7.16 14.70
CA GLN A 252 -9.50 -7.94 15.84
C GLN A 252 -11.03 -7.91 15.89
N LEU A 253 -11.64 -6.74 15.74
CA LEU A 253 -13.10 -6.58 15.69
C LEU A 253 -13.73 -7.45 14.58
N TRP A 254 -13.10 -7.51 13.41
CA TRP A 254 -13.59 -8.31 12.30
C TRP A 254 -13.36 -9.82 12.52
N VAL A 255 -12.27 -10.21 13.18
CA VAL A 255 -12.02 -11.61 13.54
C VAL A 255 -13.10 -12.10 14.49
N ASP A 256 -13.39 -11.31 15.53
CA ASP A 256 -14.44 -11.61 16.51
C ASP A 256 -15.79 -11.78 15.80
N ARG A 257 -16.14 -10.83 14.92
CA ARG A 257 -17.37 -10.92 14.12
C ARG A 257 -17.42 -12.15 13.21
N GLN A 258 -16.30 -12.57 12.65
CA GLN A 258 -16.26 -13.77 11.80
C GLN A 258 -16.44 -15.04 12.62
N ASN A 259 -15.82 -15.10 13.81
CA ASN A 259 -16.01 -16.18 14.77
C ASN A 259 -17.46 -16.25 15.23
N ASP A 260 -18.08 -15.11 15.52
CA ASP A 260 -19.49 -15.00 15.85
C ASP A 260 -20.36 -15.60 14.74
N ILE A 261 -20.14 -15.19 13.47
CA ILE A 261 -20.91 -15.72 12.33
C ILE A 261 -20.68 -17.23 12.15
N ARG A 262 -19.46 -17.73 12.37
CA ARG A 262 -19.18 -19.17 12.31
C ARG A 262 -19.92 -19.95 13.38
N ILE A 263 -20.01 -19.40 14.60
CA ILE A 263 -20.81 -19.96 15.69
C ILE A 263 -22.31 -19.90 15.32
N LEU A 264 -22.78 -18.82 14.73
CA LEU A 264 -24.17 -18.67 14.28
C LEU A 264 -24.56 -19.61 13.12
N LYS A 265 -23.63 -19.94 12.22
CA LYS A 265 -23.91 -20.75 11.02
C LYS A 265 -23.90 -22.25 11.26
N LYS A 266 -23.34 -22.72 12.38
CA LYS A 266 -23.46 -24.12 12.79
C LYS A 266 -24.52 -24.17 13.88
N ARG A 267 -25.67 -24.78 13.61
CA ARG A 267 -26.65 -25.12 14.64
C ARG A 267 -25.90 -25.92 15.74
N PRO A 268 -25.81 -25.42 16.97
CA PRO A 268 -25.14 -26.13 18.06
C PRO A 268 -25.82 -27.48 18.32
N GLU A 269 -25.07 -28.46 18.84
CA GLU A 269 -25.63 -29.76 19.23
C GLU A 269 -26.69 -29.62 20.33
N ASP A 270 -26.53 -28.61 21.20
CA ASP A 270 -27.43 -28.22 22.28
C ASP A 270 -28.52 -27.21 21.87
N ALA A 271 -28.74 -26.98 20.57
CA ALA A 271 -29.74 -26.03 20.08
C ALA A 271 -31.17 -26.36 20.54
N ASP A 272 -31.47 -27.64 20.79
CA ASP A 272 -32.77 -28.13 21.24
C ASP A 272 -32.98 -27.99 22.76
N ILE A 273 -31.96 -27.56 23.52
CA ILE A 273 -32.08 -27.35 24.97
C ILE A 273 -32.84 -26.04 25.24
N SER A 274 -33.92 -26.16 26.02
CA SER A 274 -34.66 -25.01 26.54
C SER A 274 -33.80 -24.22 27.54
N TYR A 275 -33.79 -22.89 27.39
CA TYR A 275 -32.97 -22.03 28.23
C TYR A 275 -33.48 -21.95 29.66
N PRO A 276 -32.57 -21.93 30.66
CA PRO A 276 -32.94 -21.86 32.06
C PRO A 276 -33.61 -20.52 32.39
N LYS A 277 -34.79 -20.58 33.01
CA LYS A 277 -35.56 -19.40 33.42
C LYS A 277 -35.15 -18.92 34.81
N MET A 278 -34.04 -18.18 34.88
CA MET A 278 -33.50 -17.66 36.15
C MET A 278 -34.02 -16.27 36.53
N ILE A 279 -34.53 -15.51 35.55
CA ILE A 279 -35.07 -14.15 35.72
C ILE A 279 -36.41 -14.11 34.99
N ALA A 280 -37.43 -13.51 35.60
CA ALA A 280 -38.75 -13.42 34.99
C ALA A 280 -38.79 -12.27 33.96
N GLY A 281 -39.37 -12.55 32.80
CA GLY A 281 -39.80 -11.50 31.88
C GLY A 281 -41.11 -10.86 32.37
N ASN A 282 -41.60 -9.87 31.62
CA ASN A 282 -42.93 -9.29 31.81
C ASN A 282 -43.62 -9.08 30.44
N GLU A 283 -44.77 -8.40 30.44
CA GLU A 283 -45.56 -8.13 29.23
C GLU A 283 -44.81 -7.30 28.16
N HIS A 284 -43.77 -6.56 28.55
CA HIS A 284 -42.97 -5.72 27.65
C HIS A 284 -41.57 -6.29 27.35
N ILE A 285 -40.99 -7.03 28.29
CA ILE A 285 -39.65 -7.61 28.25
C ILE A 285 -39.78 -9.13 28.24
N VAL A 286 -39.72 -9.71 27.04
CA VAL A 286 -40.01 -11.12 26.79
C VAL A 286 -38.70 -11.92 26.75
N ALA A 287 -38.62 -12.99 27.52
CA ALA A 287 -37.45 -13.87 27.54
C ALA A 287 -37.32 -14.63 26.22
N VAL A 288 -36.09 -14.76 25.73
CA VAL A 288 -35.72 -15.66 24.64
C VAL A 288 -35.50 -17.05 25.24
N ASN A 289 -36.18 -18.08 24.72
CA ASN A 289 -36.30 -19.38 25.41
C ASN A 289 -35.49 -20.52 24.79
N ASN A 290 -35.00 -20.38 23.56
CA ASN A 290 -34.27 -21.44 22.87
C ASN A 290 -33.31 -20.85 21.82
N TYR A 291 -32.52 -21.71 21.19
CA TYR A 291 -31.58 -21.31 20.15
C TYR A 291 -32.26 -20.68 18.94
N ASP A 292 -33.39 -21.22 18.49
CA ASP A 292 -34.08 -20.73 17.29
C ASP A 292 -34.62 -19.30 17.50
N GLU A 293 -35.23 -19.01 18.66
CA GLU A 293 -35.64 -17.66 19.04
C GLU A 293 -34.45 -16.69 19.17
N LEU A 294 -33.33 -17.18 19.72
CA LEU A 294 -32.10 -16.38 19.87
C LEU A 294 -31.47 -16.07 18.51
N PHE A 295 -31.47 -17.04 17.61
CA PHE A 295 -31.01 -16.91 16.25
C PHE A 295 -31.88 -15.92 15.47
N GLU A 296 -33.20 -16.07 15.54
CA GLU A 296 -34.16 -15.14 14.94
C GLU A 296 -33.98 -13.72 15.45
N GLU A 297 -33.76 -13.53 16.76
CA GLU A 297 -33.51 -12.21 17.34
C GLU A 297 -32.24 -11.58 16.76
N GLY A 298 -31.17 -12.39 16.61
CA GLY A 298 -29.94 -11.97 15.96
C GLY A 298 -30.13 -11.55 14.50
N VAL A 299 -30.96 -12.28 13.76
CA VAL A 299 -31.34 -11.95 12.37
C VAL A 299 -32.14 -10.64 12.31
N LYS A 300 -33.18 -10.50 13.15
CA LYS A 300 -34.08 -9.33 13.17
C LYS A 300 -33.31 -8.05 13.52
N GLN A 301 -32.41 -8.11 14.50
CA GLN A 301 -31.62 -6.96 14.94
C GLN A 301 -30.30 -6.78 14.19
N LYS A 302 -29.90 -7.73 13.34
CA LYS A 302 -28.61 -7.70 12.63
C LYS A 302 -27.43 -7.60 13.59
N HIS A 303 -27.46 -8.36 14.69
CA HIS A 303 -26.38 -8.45 15.68
C HIS A 303 -26.17 -9.88 16.18
N CYS A 304 -24.97 -10.16 16.70
CA CYS A 304 -24.50 -11.51 17.00
C CYS A 304 -25.00 -12.09 18.33
N ILE A 305 -26.28 -11.97 18.69
CA ILE A 305 -26.76 -12.42 20.01
C ILE A 305 -26.70 -13.95 20.22
N ALA A 306 -26.76 -14.75 19.16
CA ALA A 306 -26.71 -16.20 19.31
C ALA A 306 -25.33 -16.79 19.67
N ILE A 307 -24.27 -15.97 19.74
CA ILE A 307 -22.97 -16.39 20.33
C ILE A 307 -23.06 -16.68 21.82
N TYR A 308 -24.07 -16.10 22.49
CA TYR A 308 -24.29 -16.32 23.92
C TYR A 308 -25.00 -17.65 24.21
N HIS A 309 -25.39 -18.44 23.19
CA HIS A 309 -26.09 -19.72 23.33
C HIS A 309 -25.51 -20.60 24.44
N ARG A 310 -24.21 -20.94 24.35
CA ARG A 310 -23.54 -21.80 25.34
C ARG A 310 -23.62 -21.23 26.76
N ARG A 311 -23.47 -19.92 26.93
CA ARG A 311 -23.55 -19.27 28.24
C ARG A 311 -24.97 -19.27 28.78
N ILE A 312 -25.97 -19.19 27.91
CA ILE A 312 -27.38 -19.27 28.29
C ILE A 312 -27.73 -20.70 28.70
N VAL A 313 -27.33 -21.72 27.92
CA VAL A 313 -27.50 -23.14 28.27
C VAL A 313 -26.85 -23.46 29.63
N LEU A 314 -25.65 -22.93 29.86
CA LEU A 314 -24.96 -23.07 31.15
C LEU A 314 -25.61 -22.25 32.27
N GLY A 315 -26.60 -21.40 32.02
CA GLY A 315 -27.25 -20.56 33.03
C GLY A 315 -26.35 -19.45 33.58
N GLU A 316 -25.42 -18.95 32.76
CA GLU A 316 -24.51 -17.84 33.06
C GLU A 316 -24.97 -16.53 32.40
N TYR A 317 -25.99 -16.61 31.55
CA TYR A 317 -26.50 -15.50 30.76
C TYR A 317 -27.99 -15.65 30.47
N CYS A 318 -28.73 -14.55 30.44
CA CYS A 318 -30.12 -14.52 29.97
C CYS A 318 -30.28 -13.44 28.91
N VAL A 319 -31.17 -13.69 27.95
CA VAL A 319 -31.48 -12.77 26.86
C VAL A 319 -32.96 -12.48 26.83
N PHE A 320 -33.29 -11.21 26.65
CA PHE A 320 -34.66 -10.72 26.53
C PHE A 320 -34.80 -9.83 25.30
N SER A 321 -36.03 -9.73 24.80
CA SER A 321 -36.42 -8.81 23.74
C SER A 321 -37.49 -7.85 24.26
N MET A 322 -37.46 -6.60 23.81
CA MET A 322 -38.48 -5.60 24.09
C MET A 322 -38.83 -4.87 22.79
N LEU A 323 -40.12 -4.65 22.52
CA LEU A 323 -40.60 -4.01 21.28
C LEU A 323 -40.91 -2.52 21.45
N THR A 324 -41.50 -2.13 22.59
CA THR A 324 -41.98 -0.77 22.87
C THR A 324 -41.31 -0.21 24.13
N PRO A 325 -40.93 1.09 24.18
CA PRO A 325 -41.11 2.11 23.15
C PRO A 325 -40.14 1.98 21.96
N GLN A 326 -39.10 1.17 22.11
CA GLN A 326 -38.07 0.94 21.11
C GLN A 326 -37.71 -0.54 21.08
N ARG A 327 -37.54 -1.09 19.87
CA ARG A 327 -37.13 -2.48 19.69
C ARG A 327 -35.67 -2.67 20.11
N VAL A 328 -35.43 -3.43 21.17
CA VAL A 328 -34.08 -3.72 21.71
C VAL A 328 -33.93 -5.16 22.18
N THR A 329 -32.68 -5.62 22.18
CA THR A 329 -32.23 -6.87 22.81
C THR A 329 -31.51 -6.54 24.10
N ILE A 330 -31.82 -7.27 25.15
CA ILE A 330 -31.28 -7.05 26.50
C ILE A 330 -30.51 -8.30 26.90
N GLY A 331 -29.24 -8.12 27.27
CA GLY A 331 -28.37 -9.19 27.75
C GLY A 331 -28.07 -9.01 29.24
N ILE A 332 -28.22 -10.09 30.02
CA ILE A 332 -27.96 -10.12 31.46
C ILE A 332 -26.96 -11.22 31.78
N LYS A 333 -25.91 -10.88 32.53
CA LYS A 333 -24.97 -11.84 33.11
C LYS A 333 -25.48 -12.36 34.44
N ILE A 334 -25.29 -13.66 34.67
CA ILE A 334 -25.51 -14.31 35.97
C ILE A 334 -24.14 -14.55 36.58
N LEU A 335 -23.78 -13.74 37.58
CA LEU A 335 -22.48 -13.74 38.26
C LEU A 335 -22.37 -14.85 39.30
N SER A 336 -23.49 -15.22 39.92
CA SER A 336 -23.60 -16.35 40.84
C SER A 336 -25.00 -16.95 40.71
N LYS A 337 -25.12 -18.27 40.91
CA LYS A 337 -26.40 -18.99 40.89
C LYS A 337 -26.96 -19.25 42.30
N LYS A 338 -26.11 -19.14 43.33
CA LYS A 338 -26.44 -19.38 44.75
C LYS A 338 -25.56 -18.49 45.64
N PRO A 339 -26.05 -17.32 46.11
CA PRO A 339 -27.32 -16.68 45.72
C PRO A 339 -27.29 -16.22 44.26
N ILE A 340 -28.46 -16.05 43.65
CA ILE A 340 -28.53 -15.53 42.27
C ILE A 340 -28.09 -14.06 42.26
N ILE A 341 -26.99 -13.75 41.58
CA ILE A 341 -26.47 -12.39 41.41
C ILE A 341 -26.47 -12.07 39.92
N ILE A 342 -27.16 -10.99 39.52
CA ILE A 342 -27.35 -10.62 38.11
C ILE A 342 -26.82 -9.23 37.81
N GLN A 343 -26.32 -9.03 36.59
CA GLN A 343 -25.79 -7.76 36.12
C GLN A 343 -26.23 -7.50 34.67
N LEU A 344 -26.71 -6.27 34.40
CA LEU A 344 -26.96 -5.82 33.03
C LEU A 344 -25.65 -5.82 32.24
N ASP A 345 -25.62 -6.53 31.12
CA ASP A 345 -24.47 -6.55 30.22
C ASP A 345 -24.65 -5.53 29.11
N GLN A 346 -25.79 -5.59 28.41
CA GLN A 346 -26.05 -4.73 27.27
C GLN A 346 -27.54 -4.51 27.01
N ILE A 347 -27.84 -3.37 26.39
CA ILE A 347 -29.11 -3.07 25.75
C ILE A 347 -28.77 -2.59 24.34
N ALA A 348 -29.17 -3.33 23.32
CA ALA A 348 -28.76 -3.10 21.94
C ALA A 348 -29.97 -2.99 21.00
N GLY A 349 -30.01 -1.93 20.19
CA GLY A 349 -30.94 -1.78 19.07
C GLY A 349 -30.39 -2.40 17.78
N LEU A 350 -31.09 -2.11 16.67
CA LEU A 350 -30.72 -2.58 15.32
C LEU A 350 -29.24 -2.26 15.01
N ARG A 351 -28.46 -3.26 14.59
CA ARG A 351 -27.01 -3.19 14.31
C ARG A 351 -26.18 -2.67 15.49
N ASN A 352 -26.50 -3.08 16.71
CA ASN A 352 -25.85 -2.63 17.94
C ASN A 352 -25.99 -1.12 18.21
N ALA A 353 -27.05 -0.48 17.69
CA ALA A 353 -27.33 0.91 17.99
C ALA A 353 -27.59 1.12 19.49
N LEU A 354 -27.18 2.28 20.01
CA LEU A 354 -27.45 2.65 21.39
C LEU A 354 -28.97 2.88 21.58
N PRO A 355 -29.55 2.41 22.69
CA PRO A 355 -30.96 2.64 22.99
C PRO A 355 -31.20 4.09 23.44
N GLU A 356 -32.43 4.55 23.27
CA GLU A 356 -32.90 5.83 23.79
C GLU A 356 -32.92 5.83 25.33
N ASN A 357 -32.82 7.00 25.94
CA ASN A 357 -32.80 7.13 27.40
C ASN A 357 -34.07 6.56 28.05
N LYS A 358 -35.24 6.81 27.47
CA LYS A 358 -36.52 6.26 27.94
C LYS A 358 -36.53 4.73 27.95
N THR A 359 -35.97 4.12 26.91
CA THR A 359 -35.81 2.66 26.79
C THR A 359 -34.89 2.12 27.87
N ARG A 360 -33.75 2.78 28.12
CA ARG A 360 -32.81 2.40 29.19
C ARG A 360 -33.48 2.44 30.56
N GLU A 361 -34.19 3.51 30.87
CA GLU A 361 -34.87 3.69 32.16
C GLU A 361 -35.88 2.55 32.45
N ILE A 362 -36.65 2.13 31.45
CA ILE A 362 -37.59 1.00 31.57
C ILE A 362 -36.85 -0.29 31.91
N VAL A 363 -35.75 -0.59 31.20
CA VAL A 363 -34.96 -1.80 31.43
C VAL A 363 -34.29 -1.77 32.81
N TYR A 364 -33.73 -0.62 33.22
CA TYR A 364 -33.13 -0.49 34.55
C TYR A 364 -34.15 -0.67 35.67
N LYS A 365 -35.36 -0.09 35.54
CA LYS A 365 -36.43 -0.25 36.53
C LYS A 365 -36.87 -1.72 36.65
N TRP A 366 -37.08 -2.39 35.53
CA TRP A 366 -37.42 -3.81 35.53
C TRP A 366 -36.31 -4.66 36.17
N LEU A 367 -35.05 -4.45 35.80
CA LEU A 367 -33.94 -5.22 36.35
C LEU A 367 -33.80 -5.04 37.87
N GLU A 368 -34.05 -3.84 38.38
CA GLU A 368 -34.00 -3.57 39.82
C GLU A 368 -35.14 -4.25 40.58
N GLN A 369 -36.34 -4.30 40.00
CA GLN A 369 -37.46 -5.09 40.53
C GLN A 369 -37.11 -6.58 40.58
N GLU A 370 -36.51 -7.12 39.52
CA GLU A 370 -36.10 -8.52 39.48
C GLU A 370 -35.03 -8.85 40.53
N LYS A 371 -34.05 -7.96 40.76
CA LYS A 371 -33.08 -8.14 41.84
C LYS A 371 -33.76 -8.18 43.22
N GLN A 372 -34.75 -7.33 43.47
CA GLN A 372 -35.51 -7.34 44.72
C GLN A 372 -36.31 -8.64 44.87
N ASN A 373 -36.97 -9.10 43.80
CA ASN A 373 -37.71 -10.36 43.79
C ASN A 373 -36.80 -11.57 44.08
N ILE A 374 -35.63 -11.62 43.43
CA ILE A 374 -34.63 -12.68 43.65
C ILE A 374 -34.11 -12.68 45.10
N ASN A 375 -33.88 -11.49 45.69
CA ASN A 375 -33.44 -11.37 47.08
C ASN A 375 -34.53 -11.77 48.09
N ASN A 376 -35.82 -11.69 47.73
CA ASN A 376 -36.93 -12.10 48.59
C ASN A 376 -37.23 -13.61 48.53
N ILE A 377 -36.67 -14.33 47.54
CA ILE A 377 -36.89 -15.77 47.30
C ILE A 377 -35.71 -16.62 47.80
N ASN A 378 -34.50 -16.04 47.87
CA ASN A 378 -33.34 -16.65 48.56
C ASN A 378 -33.46 -16.49 50.07
#